data_AF-A0A512PP25-F1
#
_entry.id   AF-A0A512PP25-F1
#
_cell.length_a   1.000
_cell.length_b   1.000
_cell.length_c   1.000
_cell.angle_alpha   90.00
_cell.angle_beta   90.00
_cell.angle_gamma   90.00
#
_symmetry.space_group_name_H-M   'P 1'
#
loop_
_entity.id
_entity.type
_entity.pdbx_description
1 polymer ?
#
loop_
_entity_poly.entity_id
_entity_poly.type
_entity_poly.pdbx_seq_one_letter_code
_entity_poly.pdbx_strand_id
1 'polypeptide(L)'
;MRRIIKLVGVVVAFAICLLIANPQSARAANNGYRVKILKTYSNELPENPYHANLKSKAYIWASKRYPYDKQKDFQKRLYKVSKLKGVTLSIQKKASVYHQNKWATYYYVADRGNDYQGWVRPSALIKGFSPYGYQITKENWGNQTATFHAKNPKQNVYIWNWRHTKKQANLKNYPGANLYRKATFTMLHNKKQSTYYYVRMQADGNSSKNAYGYVAASQVAAGHNTNYKQIDYTQIDQFTDSTDYQNYIQNGKKQKLARSIVKLFPNSQVDLGLSRIAAHDYDTFESTPDGDSTPISKKGYADIKSFSSIQKWLYAHEKASNATKLAGIEKLLDKEGYTANKRAAMSGYKLGIQIVNNIPGYSSENDKPTRWKGYVFILGRVDK
;
A
#
# COMPACT_ATOMS: atom_id res chain seq x y z
N MET A 1 15.53 -29.40 -95.11
CA MET A 1 14.28 -28.71 -95.50
C MET A 1 13.43 -28.52 -94.25
N ARG A 2 13.03 -27.26 -93.98
CA ARG A 2 11.82 -26.75 -93.26
C ARG A 2 11.07 -27.74 -92.34
N ARG A 3 10.58 -27.45 -91.13
CA ARG A 3 10.34 -26.25 -90.30
C ARG A 3 9.60 -26.75 -89.02
N ILE A 4 9.71 -26.05 -87.87
CA ILE A 4 8.62 -25.76 -86.86
C ILE A 4 8.18 -26.96 -85.95
N ILE A 5 8.05 -26.94 -84.60
CA ILE A 5 7.94 -25.96 -83.50
C ILE A 5 8.35 -26.63 -82.14
N LYS A 6 8.77 -25.82 -81.14
CA LYS A 6 9.16 -26.11 -79.72
C LYS A 6 7.98 -26.69 -78.87
N LEU A 7 8.07 -27.29 -77.67
CA LEU A 7 8.86 -27.02 -76.44
C LEU A 7 8.52 -28.08 -75.34
N VAL A 8 9.54 -28.58 -74.62
CA VAL A 8 9.64 -28.94 -73.17
C VAL A 8 8.61 -29.84 -72.46
N GLY A 9 9.13 -30.94 -71.88
CA GLY A 9 8.93 -31.28 -70.46
C GLY A 9 8.25 -32.62 -70.14
N VAL A 10 8.79 -33.31 -69.12
CA VAL A 10 8.20 -34.42 -68.33
C VAL A 10 8.74 -35.83 -68.65
N VAL A 11 9.07 -36.55 -67.56
CA VAL A 11 9.46 -37.97 -67.43
C VAL A 11 10.94 -38.35 -67.60
N VAL A 12 11.74 -38.17 -66.53
CA VAL A 12 12.68 -39.22 -66.09
C VAL A 12 12.71 -39.20 -64.56
N ALA A 13 11.87 -40.03 -63.95
CA ALA A 13 11.89 -40.30 -62.52
C ALA A 13 11.50 -41.76 -62.30
N PHE A 14 12.38 -42.68 -62.69
CA PHE A 14 12.30 -44.08 -62.25
C PHE A 14 13.70 -44.69 -62.22
N ALA A 15 13.95 -45.42 -61.14
CA ALA A 15 15.16 -46.17 -60.80
C ALA A 15 16.37 -45.35 -60.33
N ILE A 16 16.50 -45.23 -59.00
CA ILE A 16 17.56 -45.90 -58.23
C ILE A 16 17.24 -45.74 -56.73
N CYS A 17 17.50 -46.82 -55.98
CA CYS A 17 17.41 -47.00 -54.52
C CYS A 17 16.08 -47.48 -53.93
N LEU A 18 15.78 -48.76 -54.20
CA LEU A 18 15.28 -49.69 -53.18
C LEU A 18 16.48 -50.16 -52.34
N LEU A 19 16.56 -49.75 -51.07
CA LEU A 19 17.29 -50.45 -50.01
C LEU A 19 16.54 -50.27 -48.67
N ILE A 20 15.69 -51.25 -48.41
CA ILE A 20 15.51 -52.02 -47.16
C ILE A 20 15.35 -51.25 -45.83
N ALA A 21 14.12 -51.38 -45.31
CA ALA A 21 13.73 -51.53 -43.91
C ALA A 21 14.22 -50.49 -42.90
N ASN A 22 13.38 -49.50 -42.68
CA ASN A 22 12.65 -49.48 -41.42
C ASN A 22 11.29 -48.83 -41.65
N PRO A 23 10.16 -49.52 -41.38
CA PRO A 23 8.98 -48.79 -40.93
C PRO A 23 9.36 -48.30 -39.53
N GLN A 24 10.17 -47.24 -39.44
CA GLN A 24 10.20 -46.46 -38.23
C GLN A 24 8.79 -45.95 -38.10
N SER A 25 8.06 -46.68 -37.26
CA SER A 25 6.67 -46.45 -36.95
C SER A 25 6.38 -44.96 -36.99
N ALA A 26 5.37 -44.57 -37.75
CA ALA A 26 4.64 -43.32 -37.54
C ALA A 26 3.92 -43.36 -36.18
N ARG A 27 4.66 -43.73 -35.12
CA ARG A 27 4.37 -43.67 -33.70
C ARG A 27 5.43 -42.85 -32.99
N ALA A 28 6.07 -41.90 -33.67
CA ALA A 28 6.80 -40.83 -33.03
C ALA A 28 5.78 -39.75 -32.56
N ALA A 29 5.49 -39.75 -31.25
CA ALA A 29 4.93 -38.64 -30.48
C ALA A 29 3.49 -38.14 -30.78
N ASN A 30 2.47 -39.01 -30.72
CA ASN A 30 1.05 -38.59 -30.85
C ASN A 30 0.24 -38.47 -29.53
N ASN A 31 0.85 -38.62 -28.35
CA ASN A 31 0.14 -38.61 -27.07
C ASN A 31 0.21 -37.29 -26.27
N GLY A 32 0.76 -36.22 -26.87
CA GLY A 32 0.85 -34.91 -26.23
C GLY A 32 -0.27 -33.96 -26.65
N TYR A 33 -0.70 -33.11 -25.72
CA TYR A 33 -1.56 -31.96 -26.07
C TYR A 33 -0.78 -31.00 -26.99
N ARG A 34 -1.37 -30.63 -28.13
CA ARG A 34 -0.83 -29.56 -29.00
C ARG A 34 -1.73 -28.34 -28.87
N VAL A 35 -1.16 -27.21 -28.48
CA VAL A 35 -1.90 -25.97 -28.20
C VAL A 35 -1.58 -24.93 -29.28
N LYS A 36 -2.59 -24.49 -30.04
CA LYS A 36 -2.48 -23.37 -30.99
C LYS A 36 -3.23 -22.17 -30.43
N ILE A 37 -2.52 -21.11 -30.05
CA ILE A 37 -3.13 -19.86 -29.61
C ILE A 37 -3.84 -19.21 -30.79
N LEU A 38 -5.11 -18.85 -30.60
CA LEU A 38 -5.96 -18.20 -31.59
C LEU A 38 -6.11 -16.71 -31.32
N LYS A 39 -6.19 -16.32 -30.04
CA LYS A 39 -6.33 -14.92 -29.63
C LYS A 39 -5.73 -14.73 -28.24
N THR A 40 -5.08 -13.60 -28.04
CA THR A 40 -4.65 -13.08 -26.74
C THR A 40 -5.50 -11.85 -26.42
N TYR A 41 -5.89 -11.70 -25.17
CA TYR A 41 -6.63 -10.56 -24.66
C TYR A 41 -5.70 -9.73 -23.77
N SER A 42 -6.12 -8.49 -23.44
CA SER A 42 -5.40 -7.69 -22.45
C SER A 42 -5.26 -8.47 -21.14
N ASN A 43 -4.12 -8.30 -20.48
CA ASN A 43 -3.92 -8.82 -19.14
C ASN A 43 -4.47 -7.88 -18.06
N GLU A 44 -5.01 -6.72 -18.46
CA GLU A 44 -5.62 -5.76 -17.55
C GLU A 44 -6.96 -6.29 -17.04
N LEU A 45 -7.05 -6.47 -15.73
CA LEU A 45 -8.28 -6.89 -15.07
C LEU A 45 -9.16 -5.67 -14.78
N PRO A 46 -10.49 -5.79 -14.90
CA PRO A 46 -11.26 -7.01 -15.15
C PRO A 46 -11.80 -7.10 -16.59
N GLU A 47 -10.94 -7.07 -17.61
CA GLU A 47 -11.41 -7.32 -18.98
C GLU A 47 -11.86 -8.77 -19.17
N ASN A 48 -12.90 -8.97 -19.99
CA ASN A 48 -13.49 -10.28 -20.33
C ASN A 48 -13.79 -11.18 -19.11
N PRO A 49 -14.64 -10.75 -18.17
CA PRO A 49 -14.94 -11.50 -16.97
C PRO A 49 -15.86 -12.69 -17.28
N TYR A 50 -15.55 -13.83 -16.68
CA TYR A 50 -16.35 -15.05 -16.66
C TYR A 50 -16.39 -15.60 -15.24
N HIS A 51 -17.40 -16.39 -14.92
CA HIS A 51 -17.46 -17.16 -13.68
C HIS A 51 -17.77 -18.62 -13.97
N ALA A 52 -17.51 -19.45 -12.96
CA ALA A 52 -17.71 -20.90 -13.06
C ALA A 52 -19.18 -21.27 -13.25
N ASN A 53 -19.47 -22.12 -14.23
CA ASN A 53 -20.71 -22.87 -14.26
C ASN A 53 -20.66 -23.94 -13.17
N LEU A 54 -21.35 -23.72 -12.06
CA LEU A 54 -21.29 -24.59 -10.88
C LEU A 54 -21.84 -26.01 -11.12
N LYS A 55 -22.59 -26.22 -12.21
CA LYS A 55 -23.06 -27.56 -12.64
C LYS A 55 -22.00 -28.31 -13.47
N SER A 56 -20.94 -27.64 -13.89
CA SER A 56 -19.91 -28.25 -14.73
C SER A 56 -19.06 -29.27 -13.97
N LYS A 57 -18.84 -30.43 -14.59
CA LYS A 57 -17.90 -31.45 -14.11
C LYS A 57 -16.45 -31.19 -14.59
N ALA A 58 -16.22 -30.10 -15.32
CA ALA A 58 -14.91 -29.77 -15.88
C ALA A 58 -13.89 -29.35 -14.80
N TYR A 59 -12.63 -29.37 -15.22
CA TYR A 59 -11.49 -28.91 -14.43
C TYR A 59 -10.76 -27.80 -15.19
N ILE A 60 -10.15 -26.89 -14.42
CA ILE A 60 -9.07 -26.05 -14.90
C ILE A 60 -7.79 -26.91 -14.89
N TRP A 61 -7.13 -26.96 -16.03
CA TRP A 61 -5.92 -27.72 -16.27
C TRP A 61 -4.69 -26.84 -16.16
N ALA A 62 -3.58 -27.45 -15.74
CA ALA A 62 -2.30 -26.78 -15.63
C ALA A 62 -1.85 -26.20 -16.97
N SER A 63 -1.08 -25.12 -16.89
CA SER A 63 -0.46 -24.45 -18.02
C SER A 63 1.03 -24.25 -17.77
N LYS A 64 1.83 -24.23 -18.83
CA LYS A 64 3.23 -23.79 -18.72
C LYS A 64 3.28 -22.27 -18.49
N ARG A 65 3.81 -21.82 -17.35
CA ARG A 65 3.80 -20.38 -16.98
C ARG A 65 4.99 -19.57 -17.53
N TYR A 66 6.23 -20.09 -17.54
CA TYR A 66 7.43 -19.48 -18.17
C TYR A 66 8.62 -20.49 -18.12
N PRO A 67 9.79 -20.27 -18.78
CA PRO A 67 10.61 -21.33 -19.39
C PRO A 67 11.27 -22.33 -18.43
N TYR A 68 11.33 -22.05 -17.13
CA TYR A 68 11.88 -22.95 -16.09
C TYR A 68 10.83 -23.85 -15.44
N ASP A 69 9.54 -23.64 -15.73
CA ASP A 69 8.48 -24.48 -15.20
C ASP A 69 8.50 -25.85 -15.90
N LYS A 70 8.78 -26.91 -15.12
CA LYS A 70 8.82 -28.29 -15.62
C LYS A 70 7.43 -28.79 -16.05
N GLN A 71 6.37 -28.09 -15.66
CA GLN A 71 4.98 -28.46 -15.93
C GLN A 71 4.56 -28.05 -17.35
N LYS A 72 4.17 -29.05 -18.17
CA LYS A 72 3.60 -28.82 -19.51
C LYS A 72 2.08 -28.60 -19.41
N ASP A 73 1.53 -27.95 -20.43
CA ASP A 73 0.08 -27.76 -20.54
C ASP A 73 -0.66 -29.09 -20.41
N PHE A 74 -1.82 -29.06 -19.73
CA PHE A 74 -2.73 -30.20 -19.58
C PHE A 74 -2.19 -31.44 -18.86
N GLN A 75 -1.03 -31.35 -18.20
CA GLN A 75 -0.48 -32.50 -17.45
C GLN A 75 -1.23 -32.80 -16.14
N LYS A 76 -1.88 -31.80 -15.55
CA LYS A 76 -2.56 -31.94 -14.24
C LYS A 76 -3.88 -31.20 -14.22
N ARG A 77 -4.90 -31.81 -13.61
CA ARG A 77 -6.12 -31.11 -13.19
C ARG A 77 -5.83 -30.34 -11.92
N LEU A 78 -5.99 -29.02 -11.95
CA LEU A 78 -5.70 -28.16 -10.81
C LEU A 78 -6.95 -27.94 -9.96
N TYR A 79 -8.04 -27.47 -10.57
CA TYR A 79 -9.22 -27.03 -9.85
C TYR A 79 -10.48 -27.56 -10.50
N LYS A 80 -11.40 -28.13 -9.72
CA LYS A 80 -12.73 -28.48 -10.21
C LYS A 80 -13.55 -27.20 -10.38
N VAL A 81 -14.09 -26.96 -11.57
CA VAL A 81 -14.80 -25.71 -11.87
C VAL A 81 -15.99 -25.49 -10.93
N SER A 82 -16.72 -26.55 -10.58
CA SER A 82 -17.86 -26.49 -9.65
C SER A 82 -17.50 -26.02 -8.23
N LYS A 83 -16.21 -25.96 -7.87
CA LYS A 83 -15.74 -25.50 -6.54
C LYS A 83 -15.35 -24.01 -6.53
N LEU A 84 -15.37 -23.33 -7.67
CA LEU A 84 -14.95 -21.92 -7.81
C LEU A 84 -16.11 -20.94 -7.60
N LYS A 85 -16.96 -21.19 -6.59
CA LYS A 85 -18.06 -20.29 -6.24
C LYS A 85 -17.49 -18.94 -5.76
N GLY A 86 -18.00 -17.83 -6.29
CA GLY A 86 -17.56 -16.47 -5.93
C GLY A 86 -16.29 -16.00 -6.63
N VAL A 87 -15.68 -16.82 -7.51
CA VAL A 87 -14.49 -16.45 -8.27
C VAL A 87 -14.90 -15.91 -9.65
N THR A 88 -14.39 -14.73 -9.99
CA THR A 88 -14.36 -14.25 -11.39
C THR A 88 -13.00 -14.54 -11.98
N LEU A 89 -13.03 -15.02 -13.21
CA LEU A 89 -11.90 -15.42 -14.04
C LEU A 89 -11.92 -14.54 -15.29
N SER A 90 -10.81 -13.89 -15.60
CA SER A 90 -10.66 -13.20 -16.88
C SER A 90 -10.02 -14.12 -17.90
N ILE A 91 -10.55 -14.09 -19.12
CA ILE A 91 -9.92 -14.80 -20.25
C ILE A 91 -8.74 -13.98 -20.74
N GLN A 92 -7.54 -14.57 -20.71
CA GLN A 92 -6.34 -13.95 -21.28
C GLN A 92 -5.97 -14.56 -22.63
N LYS A 93 -6.33 -15.82 -22.89
CA LYS A 93 -6.07 -16.47 -24.20
C LYS A 93 -7.21 -17.37 -24.63
N LYS A 94 -7.43 -17.47 -25.94
CA LYS A 94 -8.24 -18.50 -26.60
C LYS A 94 -7.32 -19.37 -27.44
N ALA A 95 -7.46 -20.69 -27.33
CA ALA A 95 -6.65 -21.66 -28.05
C ALA A 95 -7.47 -22.79 -28.65
N SER A 96 -6.99 -23.34 -29.76
CA SER A 96 -7.41 -24.64 -30.27
C SER A 96 -6.43 -25.70 -29.75
N VAL A 97 -6.95 -26.74 -29.11
CA VAL A 97 -6.14 -27.78 -28.47
C VAL A 97 -6.45 -29.11 -29.14
N TYR A 98 -5.41 -29.76 -29.66
CA TYR A 98 -5.49 -31.09 -30.25
C TYR A 98 -5.03 -32.14 -29.24
N HIS A 99 -5.86 -33.16 -29.04
CA HIS A 99 -5.54 -34.32 -28.23
C HIS A 99 -6.39 -35.51 -28.68
N GLN A 100 -5.81 -36.71 -28.78
CA GLN A 100 -6.51 -37.94 -29.18
C GLN A 100 -7.33 -37.78 -30.47
N ASN A 101 -6.70 -37.23 -31.51
CA ASN A 101 -7.33 -37.00 -32.83
C ASN A 101 -8.56 -36.09 -32.82
N LYS A 102 -8.73 -35.27 -31.78
CA LYS A 102 -9.82 -34.32 -31.65
C LYS A 102 -9.30 -32.93 -31.34
N TRP A 103 -9.91 -31.94 -31.98
CA TRP A 103 -9.70 -30.53 -31.67
C TRP A 103 -10.79 -30.04 -30.71
N ALA A 104 -10.42 -29.19 -29.77
CA ALA A 104 -11.37 -28.50 -28.92
C ALA A 104 -10.88 -27.10 -28.57
N THR A 105 -11.82 -26.16 -28.41
CA THR A 105 -11.50 -24.81 -27.95
C THR A 105 -11.30 -24.79 -26.44
N TYR A 106 -10.25 -24.11 -25.99
CA TYR A 106 -9.98 -23.82 -24.59
C TYR A 106 -9.73 -22.33 -24.37
N TYR A 107 -10.06 -21.87 -23.17
CA TYR A 107 -9.66 -20.57 -22.66
C TYR A 107 -8.56 -20.74 -21.62
N TYR A 108 -7.53 -19.92 -21.72
CA TYR A 108 -6.64 -19.66 -20.62
C TYR A 108 -7.28 -18.59 -19.76
N VAL A 109 -7.54 -18.93 -18.51
CA VAL A 109 -8.16 -18.05 -17.54
C VAL A 109 -7.22 -17.79 -16.39
N ALA A 110 -7.34 -16.61 -15.78
CA ALA A 110 -6.73 -16.29 -14.51
C ALA A 110 -7.67 -15.40 -13.70
N ASP A 111 -7.65 -15.55 -12.39
CA ASP A 111 -8.23 -14.57 -11.48
C ASP A 111 -7.22 -13.47 -11.13
N ARG A 112 -7.66 -12.46 -10.38
CA ARG A 112 -6.79 -11.35 -9.93
C ARG A 112 -5.54 -11.77 -9.20
N GLY A 113 -5.66 -12.68 -8.25
CA GLY A 113 -4.53 -13.10 -7.43
C GLY A 113 -3.58 -14.04 -8.16
N ASN A 114 -3.94 -14.49 -9.36
CA ASN A 114 -3.31 -15.62 -10.03
C ASN A 114 -3.37 -16.93 -9.18
N ASP A 115 -4.27 -16.97 -8.19
CA ASP A 115 -4.55 -18.10 -7.30
C ASP A 115 -5.21 -19.25 -8.09
N TYR A 116 -6.05 -18.90 -9.06
CA TYR A 116 -6.76 -19.78 -9.96
C TYR A 116 -6.49 -19.39 -11.40
N GLN A 117 -5.68 -20.18 -12.08
CA GLN A 117 -5.37 -19.97 -13.48
C GLN A 117 -5.08 -21.29 -14.21
N GLY A 118 -5.28 -21.30 -15.52
CA GLY A 118 -5.06 -22.47 -16.35
C GLY A 118 -6.01 -22.58 -17.54
N TRP A 119 -5.99 -23.74 -18.18
CA TRP A 119 -6.81 -24.04 -19.36
C TRP A 119 -8.16 -24.67 -18.98
N VAL A 120 -9.25 -24.15 -19.53
CA VAL A 120 -10.60 -24.67 -19.27
C VAL A 120 -11.47 -24.59 -20.52
N ARG A 121 -12.45 -25.50 -20.66
CA ARG A 121 -13.39 -25.46 -21.78
C ARG A 121 -14.37 -24.29 -21.62
N PRO A 122 -14.70 -23.56 -22.71
CA PRO A 122 -15.67 -22.47 -22.67
C PRO A 122 -17.02 -22.84 -22.06
N SER A 123 -17.53 -24.05 -22.32
CA SER A 123 -18.82 -24.53 -21.78
C SER A 123 -18.86 -24.67 -20.26
N ALA A 124 -17.70 -24.66 -19.59
CA ALA A 124 -17.61 -24.68 -18.14
C ALA A 124 -17.71 -23.27 -17.51
N LEU A 125 -17.81 -22.22 -18.33
CA LEU A 125 -17.81 -20.83 -17.90
C LEU A 125 -19.08 -20.12 -18.36
N ILE A 126 -19.49 -19.13 -17.57
CA ILE A 126 -20.61 -18.24 -17.86
C ILE A 126 -20.04 -16.83 -17.95
N LYS A 127 -20.41 -16.08 -19.00
CA LYS A 127 -19.93 -14.71 -19.20
C LYS A 127 -20.44 -13.78 -18.09
N GLY A 128 -19.58 -12.88 -17.63
CA GLY A 128 -19.86 -11.91 -16.58
C GLY A 128 -19.23 -12.23 -15.23
N PHE A 129 -19.26 -11.25 -14.34
CA PHE A 129 -18.79 -11.36 -12.97
C PHE A 129 -19.55 -12.41 -12.16
N SER A 130 -18.86 -13.06 -11.22
CA SER A 130 -19.50 -14.02 -10.31
C SER A 130 -20.51 -13.32 -9.39
N PRO A 131 -21.76 -13.81 -9.29
CA PRO A 131 -22.77 -13.21 -8.42
C PRO A 131 -22.65 -13.61 -6.95
N TYR A 132 -21.73 -14.53 -6.61
CA TYR A 132 -21.66 -15.18 -5.29
C TYR A 132 -20.57 -14.64 -4.35
N GLY A 133 -19.90 -13.55 -4.72
CA GLY A 133 -18.81 -12.98 -3.93
C GLY A 133 -18.47 -11.56 -4.37
N TYR A 134 -17.56 -10.91 -3.66
CA TYR A 134 -17.10 -9.56 -3.99
C TYR A 134 -16.25 -9.57 -5.26
N GLN A 135 -16.57 -8.68 -6.20
CA GLN A 135 -15.88 -8.56 -7.47
C GLN A 135 -15.37 -7.14 -7.67
N ILE A 136 -14.10 -6.99 -8.00
CA ILE A 136 -13.55 -5.70 -8.42
C ILE A 136 -13.96 -5.46 -9.87
N THR A 137 -14.65 -4.34 -10.12
CA THR A 137 -15.12 -3.96 -11.46
C THR A 137 -14.37 -2.77 -12.03
N LYS A 138 -13.72 -1.95 -11.18
CA LYS A 138 -12.88 -0.82 -11.58
C LYS A 138 -11.80 -0.56 -10.54
N GLU A 139 -10.66 -0.05 -11.00
CA GLU A 139 -9.48 0.23 -10.18
C GLU A 139 -8.87 1.57 -10.58
N ASN A 140 -8.30 2.27 -9.61
CA ASN A 140 -7.52 3.47 -9.84
C ASN A 140 -6.38 3.58 -8.83
N TRP A 141 -5.14 3.47 -9.33
CA TRP A 141 -3.91 3.43 -8.53
C TRP A 141 -3.09 4.73 -8.57
N GLY A 142 -3.40 5.69 -9.45
CA GLY A 142 -2.56 6.88 -9.66
C GLY A 142 -2.93 8.09 -8.78
N ASN A 143 -1.93 8.75 -8.18
CA ASN A 143 -2.03 10.03 -7.44
C ASN A 143 -3.17 10.11 -6.42
N GLN A 144 -3.31 9.08 -5.58
CA GLN A 144 -4.42 8.98 -4.62
C GLN A 144 -4.01 9.09 -3.15
N THR A 145 -2.77 9.48 -2.86
CA THR A 145 -2.25 9.58 -1.50
C THR A 145 -3.13 10.50 -0.67
N ALA A 146 -3.81 9.91 0.30
CA ALA A 146 -4.63 10.63 1.26
C ALA A 146 -4.72 9.81 2.54
N THR A 147 -4.75 10.51 3.67
CA THR A 147 -4.88 9.93 4.99
C THR A 147 -6.36 9.88 5.37
N PHE A 148 -6.77 8.77 5.98
CA PHE A 148 -8.11 8.54 6.48
C PHE A 148 -8.05 7.92 7.87
N HIS A 149 -9.18 7.95 8.57
CA HIS A 149 -9.37 7.25 9.83
C HIS A 149 -10.80 6.69 9.92
N ALA A 150 -11.06 5.81 10.90
CA ALA A 150 -12.41 5.28 11.10
C ALA A 150 -13.36 6.40 11.54
N LYS A 151 -14.54 6.52 10.90
CA LYS A 151 -15.55 7.53 11.30
C LYS A 151 -15.99 7.39 12.75
N ASN A 152 -16.12 6.14 13.20
CA ASN A 152 -16.46 5.82 14.58
C ASN A 152 -15.45 4.79 15.11
N PRO A 153 -14.57 5.17 16.04
CA PRO A 153 -13.53 4.27 16.55
C PRO A 153 -14.08 3.10 17.37
N LYS A 154 -15.36 3.12 17.77
CA LYS A 154 -16.01 2.04 18.52
C LYS A 154 -16.72 1.03 17.62
N GLN A 155 -16.93 1.36 16.34
CA GLN A 155 -17.64 0.50 15.40
C GLN A 155 -16.70 -0.53 14.77
N ASN A 156 -17.22 -1.72 14.49
CA ASN A 156 -16.51 -2.71 13.69
C ASN A 156 -16.37 -2.21 12.25
N VAL A 157 -15.15 -1.85 11.88
CA VAL A 157 -14.76 -1.51 10.52
C VAL A 157 -13.57 -2.39 10.17
N TYR A 158 -13.71 -3.18 9.12
CA TYR A 158 -12.71 -4.20 8.80
C TYR A 158 -11.90 -3.79 7.57
N ILE A 159 -10.60 -4.09 7.63
CA ILE A 159 -9.75 -4.16 6.45
C ILE A 159 -9.82 -5.59 5.95
N TRP A 160 -10.30 -5.79 4.72
CA TRP A 160 -10.50 -7.11 4.12
C TRP A 160 -9.39 -7.44 3.11
N ASN A 161 -9.19 -8.72 2.83
CA ASN A 161 -8.59 -9.11 1.55
C ASN A 161 -9.55 -8.77 0.39
N TRP A 162 -9.04 -8.76 -0.85
CA TRP A 162 -9.84 -8.36 -2.01
C TRP A 162 -11.07 -9.24 -2.28
N ARG A 163 -11.05 -10.51 -1.83
CA ARG A 163 -12.20 -11.44 -1.93
C ARG A 163 -13.20 -11.32 -0.79
N HIS A 164 -12.92 -10.51 0.24
CA HIS A 164 -13.74 -10.42 1.45
C HIS A 164 -13.93 -11.75 2.19
N THR A 165 -12.95 -12.65 2.12
CA THR A 165 -12.95 -13.93 2.83
C THR A 165 -12.09 -13.93 4.08
N LYS A 166 -11.18 -12.96 4.23
CA LYS A 166 -10.28 -12.82 5.39
C LYS A 166 -10.26 -11.37 5.88
N LYS A 167 -10.49 -11.20 7.18
CA LYS A 167 -10.28 -9.93 7.90
C LYS A 167 -8.80 -9.79 8.20
N GLN A 168 -8.17 -8.75 7.64
CA GLN A 168 -6.78 -8.40 7.89
C GLN A 168 -6.63 -7.61 9.18
N ALA A 169 -7.59 -6.72 9.47
CA ALA A 169 -7.66 -5.97 10.72
C ALA A 169 -9.10 -5.52 11.02
N ASN A 170 -9.35 -5.15 12.27
CA ASN A 170 -10.56 -4.45 12.71
C ASN A 170 -10.15 -3.11 13.35
N LEU A 171 -10.58 -1.98 12.77
CA LEU A 171 -10.20 -0.64 13.23
C LEU A 171 -10.69 -0.33 14.64
N LYS A 172 -11.73 -1.03 15.13
CA LYS A 172 -12.17 -0.94 16.53
C LYS A 172 -11.05 -1.25 17.52
N ASN A 173 -10.14 -2.15 17.15
CA ASN A 173 -9.00 -2.55 17.98
C ASN A 173 -7.83 -1.56 17.89
N TYR A 174 -7.92 -0.57 17.00
CA TYR A 174 -6.88 0.42 16.75
C TYR A 174 -7.51 1.82 16.66
N PRO A 175 -8.07 2.35 17.77
CA PRO A 175 -8.83 3.60 17.77
C PRO A 175 -7.99 4.85 17.44
N GLY A 176 -6.65 4.75 17.45
CA GLY A 176 -5.72 5.79 17.01
C GLY A 176 -5.16 5.57 15.59
N ALA A 177 -5.62 4.55 14.86
CA ALA A 177 -5.01 4.21 13.58
C ALA A 177 -5.28 5.25 12.48
N ASN A 178 -4.25 5.45 11.66
CA ASN A 178 -4.34 6.14 10.38
C ASN A 178 -4.31 5.12 9.23
N LEU A 179 -5.04 5.43 8.17
CA LEU A 179 -5.12 4.67 6.94
C LEU A 179 -4.59 5.52 5.79
N TYR A 180 -3.53 5.06 5.14
CA TYR A 180 -2.98 5.71 3.97
C TYR A 180 -3.52 5.01 2.74
N ARG A 181 -4.35 5.72 1.96
CA ARG A 181 -4.92 5.19 0.72
C ARG A 181 -3.84 5.10 -0.35
N LYS A 182 -3.75 3.92 -0.96
CA LYS A 182 -2.89 3.64 -2.12
C LYS A 182 -3.69 3.59 -3.42
N ALA A 183 -4.96 3.20 -3.37
CA ALA A 183 -5.82 3.09 -4.54
C ALA A 183 -7.31 3.09 -4.18
N THR A 184 -8.14 3.39 -5.17
CA THR A 184 -9.61 3.33 -5.08
C THR A 184 -10.15 2.26 -6.02
N PHE A 185 -11.16 1.54 -5.55
CA PHE A 185 -11.78 0.42 -6.23
C PHE A 185 -13.28 0.58 -6.25
N THR A 186 -13.89 0.17 -7.36
CA THR A 186 -15.33 -0.12 -7.38
C THR A 186 -15.50 -1.62 -7.21
N MET A 187 -16.23 -2.03 -6.19
CA MET A 187 -16.56 -3.43 -5.93
C MET A 187 -18.06 -3.68 -6.11
N LEU A 188 -18.38 -4.76 -6.83
CA LEU A 188 -19.71 -5.30 -7.00
C LEU A 188 -19.94 -6.45 -6.02
N HIS A 189 -21.03 -6.38 -5.26
CA HIS A 189 -21.51 -7.48 -4.43
C HIS A 189 -23.03 -7.41 -4.35
N ASN A 190 -23.72 -8.54 -4.55
CA ASN A 190 -25.19 -8.61 -4.58
C ASN A 190 -25.84 -7.54 -5.48
N LYS A 191 -25.29 -7.37 -6.70
CA LYS A 191 -25.71 -6.35 -7.69
C LYS A 191 -25.52 -4.88 -7.26
N LYS A 192 -24.96 -4.63 -6.07
CA LYS A 192 -24.65 -3.28 -5.58
C LYS A 192 -23.18 -2.96 -5.80
N GLN A 193 -22.93 -1.79 -6.39
CA GLN A 193 -21.58 -1.24 -6.50
C GLN A 193 -21.28 -0.36 -5.27
N SER A 194 -20.06 -0.48 -4.74
CA SER A 194 -19.58 0.31 -3.61
C SER A 194 -18.12 0.70 -3.83
N THR A 195 -17.73 1.86 -3.32
CA THR A 195 -16.35 2.34 -3.35
C THR A 195 -15.55 1.77 -2.18
N TYR A 196 -14.37 1.24 -2.49
CA TYR A 196 -13.40 0.74 -1.53
C TYR A 196 -12.06 1.45 -1.70
N TYR A 197 -11.36 1.64 -0.59
CA TYR A 197 -9.97 2.07 -0.58
C TYR A 197 -9.07 0.89 -0.29
N TYR A 198 -8.03 0.71 -1.09
CA TYR A 198 -6.90 -0.11 -0.70
C TYR A 198 -5.96 0.73 0.14
N VAL A 199 -5.73 0.31 1.38
CA VAL A 199 -5.05 1.10 2.40
C VAL A 199 -3.88 0.35 3.01
N ARG A 200 -2.89 1.12 3.47
CA ARG A 200 -1.95 0.70 4.52
C ARG A 200 -2.42 1.30 5.83
N MET A 201 -2.66 0.47 6.85
CA MET A 201 -2.94 0.91 8.21
C MET A 201 -1.66 1.03 9.01
N GLN A 202 -1.50 2.13 9.76
CA GLN A 202 -0.56 2.25 10.87
C GLN A 202 -1.36 2.35 12.17
N ALA A 203 -1.13 1.43 13.11
CA ALA A 203 -2.00 1.22 14.28
C ALA A 203 -2.02 2.39 15.29
N ASP A 204 -0.88 3.05 15.50
CA ASP A 204 -0.63 4.02 16.57
C ASP A 204 0.34 5.15 16.13
N GLY A 205 0.53 5.31 14.82
CA GLY A 205 1.38 6.35 14.21
C GLY A 205 2.84 5.97 14.00
N ASN A 206 3.35 4.92 14.66
CA ASN A 206 4.76 4.54 14.58
C ASN A 206 5.05 3.03 14.71
N SER A 207 4.02 2.18 14.78
CA SER A 207 4.18 0.73 14.80
C SER A 207 4.57 0.13 13.44
N SER A 208 5.40 -0.92 13.47
CA SER A 208 5.63 -1.83 12.33
C SER A 208 4.46 -2.76 12.06
N LYS A 209 3.47 -2.83 12.96
CA LYS A 209 2.22 -3.59 12.77
C LYS A 209 1.34 -2.91 11.74
N ASN A 210 1.64 -3.22 10.48
CA ASN A 210 0.89 -2.74 9.34
C ASN A 210 -0.16 -3.77 8.92
N ALA A 211 -1.34 -3.29 8.53
CA ALA A 211 -2.33 -4.11 7.82
C ALA A 211 -2.57 -3.51 6.44
N TYR A 212 -2.67 -4.38 5.43
CA TYR A 212 -2.96 -3.99 4.06
C TYR A 212 -4.25 -4.65 3.60
N GLY A 213 -5.08 -3.90 2.88
CA GLY A 213 -6.32 -4.46 2.34
C GLY A 213 -7.35 -3.39 2.01
N TYR A 214 -8.59 -3.83 1.90
CA TYR A 214 -9.70 -3.04 1.37
C TYR A 214 -10.65 -2.64 2.50
N VAL A 215 -10.95 -1.35 2.57
CA VAL A 215 -11.94 -0.80 3.51
C VAL A 215 -13.01 -0.05 2.72
N ALA A 216 -14.27 -0.15 3.13
CA ALA A 216 -15.35 0.56 2.47
C ALA A 216 -15.20 2.08 2.70
N ALA A 217 -15.21 2.86 1.63
CA ALA A 217 -15.02 4.31 1.70
C ALA A 217 -16.08 5.00 2.59
N SER A 218 -17.29 4.45 2.66
CA SER A 218 -18.37 4.96 3.50
C SER A 218 -18.10 4.87 5.01
N GLN A 219 -17.14 4.03 5.44
CA GLN A 219 -16.83 3.77 6.86
C GLN A 219 -15.64 4.59 7.39
N VAL A 220 -15.00 5.38 6.54
CA VAL A 220 -13.80 6.16 6.88
C VAL A 220 -14.00 7.65 6.58
N ALA A 221 -13.36 8.51 7.36
CA ALA A 221 -13.31 9.96 7.17
C ALA A 221 -11.92 10.37 6.68
N ALA A 222 -11.86 11.43 5.86
CA ALA A 222 -10.60 12.00 5.40
C ALA A 222 -9.89 12.76 6.54
N GLY A 223 -8.58 12.87 6.44
CA GLY A 223 -7.72 13.48 7.46
C GLY A 223 -7.08 12.45 8.40
N HIS A 224 -6.05 12.87 9.13
CA HIS A 224 -5.46 12.05 10.19
C HIS A 224 -6.42 11.92 11.37
N ASN A 225 -6.18 10.87 12.15
CA ASN A 225 -6.91 10.59 13.38
C ASN A 225 -6.48 11.57 14.47
N THR A 226 -7.44 12.24 15.10
CA THR A 226 -7.20 13.21 16.19
C THR A 226 -7.46 12.61 17.57
N ASN A 227 -7.65 11.29 17.68
CA ASN A 227 -7.75 10.58 18.96
C ASN A 227 -6.39 10.43 19.63
N TYR A 228 -5.79 11.56 20.02
CA TYR A 228 -4.41 11.66 20.52
C TYR A 228 -4.14 10.88 21.81
N LYS A 229 -5.18 10.45 22.52
CA LYS A 229 -5.06 9.55 23.67
C LYS A 229 -4.66 8.12 23.26
N GLN A 230 -4.90 7.76 22.00
CA GLN A 230 -4.65 6.43 21.42
C GLN A 230 -3.51 6.44 20.41
N ILE A 231 -2.89 7.60 20.17
CA ILE A 231 -1.79 7.78 19.22
C ILE A 231 -0.51 7.98 20.01
N ASP A 232 0.52 7.22 19.67
CA ASP A 232 1.82 7.36 20.33
C ASP A 232 2.60 8.54 19.71
N TYR A 233 2.50 8.77 18.40
CA TYR A 233 3.14 9.90 17.71
C TYR A 233 2.39 10.34 16.45
N THR A 234 2.42 11.65 16.16
CA THR A 234 1.89 12.27 14.95
C THR A 234 2.97 13.20 14.42
N GLN A 235 3.31 13.07 13.14
CA GLN A 235 4.33 13.89 12.48
C GLN A 235 3.88 15.35 12.39
N ILE A 236 4.82 16.29 12.49
CA ILE A 236 4.50 17.73 12.51
C ILE A 236 3.78 18.20 11.24
N ASP A 237 4.05 17.56 10.11
CA ASP A 237 3.44 17.92 8.83
C ASP A 237 2.03 17.36 8.62
N GLN A 238 1.56 16.48 9.52
CA GLN A 238 0.19 15.96 9.47
C GLN A 238 -0.84 16.94 10.03
N PHE A 239 -0.43 17.87 10.90
CA PHE A 239 -1.34 18.85 11.47
C PHE A 239 -1.75 19.89 10.43
N THR A 240 -3.03 20.26 10.41
CA THR A 240 -3.55 21.24 9.44
C THR A 240 -3.40 22.67 9.93
N ASP A 241 -3.47 22.88 11.24
CA ASP A 241 -3.49 24.19 11.88
C ASP A 241 -3.01 24.13 13.35
N SER A 242 -2.80 25.30 13.94
CA SER A 242 -2.33 25.45 15.33
C SER A 242 -3.32 24.91 16.36
N THR A 243 -4.63 24.88 16.07
CA THR A 243 -5.64 24.34 16.99
C THR A 243 -5.52 22.83 17.12
N ASP A 244 -5.39 22.13 15.99
CA ASP A 244 -5.17 20.69 15.95
C ASP A 244 -3.86 20.29 16.62
N TYR A 245 -2.79 21.05 16.33
CA TYR A 245 -1.49 20.81 16.97
C TYR A 245 -1.51 21.04 18.49
N GLN A 246 -2.18 22.10 18.94
CA GLN A 246 -2.34 22.37 20.36
C GLN A 246 -3.17 21.27 21.03
N ASN A 247 -4.22 20.77 20.37
CA ASN A 247 -5.00 19.62 20.85
C ASN A 247 -4.13 18.37 21.00
N TYR A 248 -3.20 18.12 20.07
CA TYR A 248 -2.21 17.04 20.20
C TYR A 248 -1.31 17.19 21.42
N ILE A 249 -0.74 18.38 21.65
CA ILE A 249 0.08 18.62 22.84
C ILE A 249 -0.76 18.37 24.11
N GLN A 250 -1.97 18.92 24.17
CA GLN A 250 -2.85 18.84 25.34
C GLN A 250 -3.32 17.41 25.65
N ASN A 251 -3.72 16.65 24.63
CA ASN A 251 -4.38 15.35 24.80
C ASN A 251 -3.51 14.15 24.45
N GLY A 252 -2.35 14.37 23.85
CA GLY A 252 -1.41 13.34 23.43
C GLY A 252 -0.90 12.51 24.60
N LYS A 253 -0.97 11.18 24.43
CA LYS A 253 -0.52 10.19 25.41
C LYS A 253 0.95 10.36 25.80
N LYS A 254 1.80 10.73 24.84
CA LYS A 254 3.26 10.91 25.01
C LYS A 254 3.70 12.37 25.14
N GLN A 255 2.76 13.32 25.19
CA GLN A 255 3.05 14.76 25.17
C GLN A 255 3.18 15.42 26.55
N LYS A 256 3.39 14.63 27.62
CA LYS A 256 3.49 15.16 29.00
C LYS A 256 4.58 16.22 29.16
N LEU A 257 5.78 15.99 28.60
CA LEU A 257 6.89 16.95 28.70
C LEU A 257 6.60 18.22 27.89
N ALA A 258 6.10 18.09 26.66
CA ALA A 258 5.69 19.24 25.84
C ALA A 258 4.68 20.12 26.59
N ARG A 259 3.65 19.52 27.19
CA ARG A 259 2.67 20.27 27.99
C ARG A 259 3.30 21.05 29.13
N SER A 260 4.27 20.46 29.83
CA SER A 260 4.96 21.17 30.90
C SER A 260 5.80 22.33 30.38
N ILE A 261 6.46 22.18 29.23
CA ILE A 261 7.23 23.25 28.59
C ILE A 261 6.30 24.40 28.15
N VAL A 262 5.18 24.09 27.52
CA VAL A 262 4.18 25.10 27.12
C VAL A 262 3.72 25.93 28.31
N LYS A 263 3.54 25.31 29.49
CA LYS A 263 3.15 26.03 30.72
C LYS A 263 4.20 27.02 31.22
N LEU A 264 5.47 26.89 30.83
CA LEU A 264 6.51 27.86 31.19
C LEU A 264 6.37 29.20 30.46
N PHE A 265 5.56 29.24 29.39
CA PHE A 265 5.33 30.41 28.53
C PHE A 265 3.83 30.75 28.44
N PRO A 266 3.21 31.18 29.55
CA PRO A 266 1.75 31.28 29.67
C PRO A 266 1.09 32.23 28.65
N ASN A 267 1.84 33.23 28.17
CA ASN A 267 1.35 34.24 27.23
C ASN A 267 1.89 34.06 25.80
N SER A 268 2.69 33.02 25.53
CA SER A 268 3.18 32.70 24.19
C SER A 268 2.48 31.44 23.66
N GLN A 269 1.44 31.64 22.86
CA GLN A 269 0.66 30.53 22.31
C GLN A 269 1.50 29.64 21.40
N VAL A 270 1.21 28.34 21.41
CA VAL A 270 1.79 27.38 20.47
C VAL A 270 1.34 27.74 19.05
N ASP A 271 2.28 27.75 18.12
CA ASP A 271 2.02 28.00 16.71
C ASP A 271 2.60 26.88 15.83
N LEU A 272 1.79 26.34 14.92
CA LEU A 272 2.19 25.24 14.05
C LEU A 272 3.26 25.65 13.04
N GLY A 273 3.19 26.85 12.46
CA GLY A 273 4.21 27.31 11.52
C GLY A 273 5.57 27.42 12.18
N LEU A 274 5.61 28.02 13.37
CA LEU A 274 6.84 28.10 14.16
C LEU A 274 7.29 26.73 14.68
N SER A 275 6.37 25.82 15.01
CA SER A 275 6.72 24.43 15.35
C SER A 275 7.30 23.65 14.18
N ARG A 276 6.84 23.87 12.94
CA ARG A 276 7.45 23.29 11.74
C ARG A 276 8.86 23.81 11.53
N ILE A 277 9.08 25.12 11.69
CA ILE A 277 10.43 25.69 11.67
C ILE A 277 11.30 25.05 12.76
N ALA A 278 10.79 24.91 13.98
CA ALA A 278 11.50 24.25 15.07
C ALA A 278 11.90 22.81 14.70
N ALA A 279 10.96 22.03 14.18
CA ALA A 279 11.14 20.65 13.79
C ALA A 279 12.21 20.45 12.71
N HIS A 280 12.12 21.22 11.62
CA HIS A 280 12.92 20.99 10.41
C HIS A 280 14.27 21.72 10.41
N ASP A 281 14.35 22.90 11.03
CA ASP A 281 15.57 23.72 11.02
C ASP A 281 16.41 23.58 12.30
N TYR A 282 15.81 23.10 13.40
CA TYR A 282 16.46 23.10 14.72
C TYR A 282 16.43 21.74 15.44
N ASP A 283 15.60 20.77 15.02
CA ASP A 283 15.63 19.41 15.58
C ASP A 283 16.56 18.49 14.79
N THR A 284 17.24 17.58 15.49
CA THR A 284 18.02 16.51 14.84
C THR A 284 17.17 15.28 14.55
N PHE A 285 15.92 15.23 15.06
CA PHE A 285 14.99 14.13 14.86
C PHE A 285 14.44 14.04 13.43
N GLU A 286 14.12 15.19 12.82
CA GLU A 286 13.60 15.25 11.45
C GLU A 286 14.74 15.33 10.39
N SER A 287 16.01 15.34 10.83
CA SER A 287 17.16 15.34 9.93
C SER A 287 17.28 13.97 9.22
N THR A 288 17.17 13.95 7.89
CA THR A 288 17.45 12.75 7.09
C THR A 288 18.97 12.53 6.97
N PRO A 289 19.48 11.28 7.09
CA PRO A 289 20.91 10.99 6.96
C PRO A 289 21.54 11.40 5.61
N ASP A 290 20.72 11.44 4.54
CA ASP A 290 21.18 11.60 3.15
C ASP A 290 20.60 12.83 2.42
N GLY A 291 19.94 13.75 3.14
CA GLY A 291 19.25 14.88 2.52
C GLY A 291 19.61 16.20 3.16
N ASP A 292 20.05 17.17 2.35
CA ASP A 292 20.04 18.58 2.73
C ASP A 292 18.64 18.89 3.28
N SER A 293 18.55 19.26 4.57
CA SER A 293 17.29 19.77 5.13
C SER A 293 16.86 20.93 4.26
N THR A 294 15.74 20.80 3.55
CA THR A 294 15.14 21.93 2.84
C THR A 294 14.58 22.86 3.91
N PRO A 295 15.23 24.00 4.20
CA PRO A 295 14.84 24.82 5.34
C PRO A 295 13.42 25.32 5.12
N ILE A 296 12.60 25.29 6.17
CA ILE A 296 11.23 25.79 6.07
C ILE A 296 11.27 27.31 6.04
N SER A 297 10.43 27.91 5.19
CA SER A 297 10.29 29.36 5.11
C SER A 297 9.99 29.96 6.49
N LYS A 298 10.83 30.91 6.91
CA LYS A 298 10.66 31.69 8.14
C LYS A 298 9.78 32.93 7.95
N LYS A 299 9.25 33.13 6.73
CA LYS A 299 8.38 34.26 6.40
C LYS A 299 7.17 34.29 7.34
N GLY A 300 6.87 35.46 7.91
CA GLY A 300 5.81 35.62 8.90
C GLY A 300 6.32 35.58 10.33
N TYR A 301 7.62 35.35 10.54
CA TYR A 301 8.25 35.34 11.87
C TYR A 301 9.55 36.16 11.91
N ALA A 302 9.67 36.99 12.96
CA ALA A 302 10.86 37.74 13.31
C ALA A 302 11.39 37.33 14.70
N ASP A 303 12.60 37.77 15.04
CA ASP A 303 13.21 37.58 16.37
C ASP A 303 13.23 36.11 16.84
N ILE A 304 13.47 35.17 15.91
CA ILE A 304 13.48 33.75 16.23
C ILE A 304 14.65 33.41 17.16
N LYS A 305 14.34 32.97 18.38
CA LYS A 305 15.28 32.50 19.39
C LYS A 305 15.18 31.00 19.58
N SER A 306 16.29 30.29 19.36
CA SER A 306 16.45 28.89 19.73
C SER A 306 17.24 28.72 21.03
N PHE A 307 17.03 27.58 21.69
CA PHE A 307 17.64 27.22 22.97
C PHE A 307 18.55 26.00 22.85
N SER A 308 19.62 26.12 22.07
CA SER A 308 20.51 24.99 21.75
C SER A 308 21.20 24.38 22.97
N SER A 309 21.48 25.17 24.01
CA SER A 309 22.05 24.66 25.27
C SER A 309 21.08 23.72 25.99
N ILE A 310 19.80 24.05 25.98
CA ILE A 310 18.71 23.26 26.57
C ILE A 310 18.49 21.98 25.78
N GLN A 311 18.46 22.07 24.45
CA GLN A 311 18.35 20.90 23.57
C GLN A 311 19.50 19.92 23.81
N LYS A 312 20.76 20.39 23.79
CA LYS A 312 21.94 19.55 24.08
C LYS A 312 21.83 18.88 25.45
N TRP A 313 21.39 19.62 26.46
CA TRP A 313 21.18 19.07 27.80
C TRP A 313 20.07 18.00 27.83
N LEU A 314 18.96 18.21 27.12
CA LEU A 314 17.86 17.24 27.04
C LEU A 314 18.28 15.94 26.35
N TYR A 315 19.10 16.00 25.31
CA TYR A 315 19.69 14.81 24.70
C TYR A 315 20.63 14.08 25.65
N ALA A 316 21.49 14.79 26.39
CA ALA A 316 22.35 14.19 27.41
C ALA A 316 21.55 13.54 28.57
N HIS A 317 20.32 14.01 28.80
CA HIS A 317 19.43 13.53 29.86
C HIS A 317 18.19 12.81 29.31
N GLU A 318 18.30 12.18 28.15
CA GLU A 318 17.18 11.53 27.46
C GLU A 318 16.44 10.47 28.29
N LYS A 319 17.14 9.80 29.21
CA LYS A 319 16.60 8.77 30.11
C LYS A 319 16.01 9.34 31.41
N ALA A 320 16.23 10.63 31.68
CA ALA A 320 15.73 11.28 32.88
C ALA A 320 14.20 11.42 32.88
N SER A 321 13.64 11.54 34.09
CA SER A 321 12.21 11.77 34.28
C SER A 321 11.77 13.10 33.67
N ASN A 322 10.47 13.23 33.36
CA ASN A 322 9.95 14.52 32.88
C ASN A 322 10.11 15.65 33.90
N ALA A 323 10.05 15.35 35.20
CA ALA A 323 10.24 16.35 36.25
C ALA A 323 11.70 16.84 36.28
N THR A 324 12.66 15.91 36.20
CA THR A 324 14.09 16.23 36.09
C THR A 324 14.37 17.05 34.84
N LYS A 325 13.78 16.67 33.70
CA LYS A 325 13.93 17.40 32.44
C LYS A 325 13.38 18.82 32.56
N LEU A 326 12.19 18.98 33.15
CA LEU A 326 11.56 20.29 33.33
C LEU A 326 12.40 21.21 34.24
N ALA A 327 12.88 20.70 35.37
CA ALA A 327 13.75 21.48 36.27
C ALA A 327 15.06 21.91 35.57
N GLY A 328 15.65 21.04 34.74
CA GLY A 328 16.81 21.40 33.93
C GLY A 328 16.50 22.48 32.89
N ILE A 329 15.35 22.39 32.24
CA ILE A 329 14.86 23.41 31.29
C ILE A 329 14.70 24.76 32.00
N GLU A 330 14.02 24.82 33.15
CA GLU A 330 13.82 26.05 33.92
C GLU A 330 15.16 26.70 34.32
N LYS A 331 16.07 25.92 34.89
CA LYS A 331 17.40 26.38 35.29
C LYS A 331 18.19 26.98 34.13
N LEU A 332 18.14 26.34 32.96
CA LEU A 332 18.87 26.81 31.78
C LEU A 332 18.19 28.00 31.11
N LEU A 333 16.85 28.07 31.10
CA LEU A 333 16.12 29.26 30.67
C LEU A 333 16.49 30.47 31.52
N ASP A 334 16.52 30.31 32.84
CA ASP A 334 16.89 31.39 33.77
C ASP A 334 18.34 31.83 33.53
N LYS A 335 19.27 30.88 33.30
CA LYS A 335 20.67 31.18 32.94
C LYS A 335 20.80 31.94 31.62
N GLU A 336 19.94 31.67 30.63
CA GLU A 336 19.88 32.42 29.38
C GLU A 336 19.09 33.74 29.51
N GLY A 337 18.70 34.14 30.74
CA GLY A 337 17.98 35.39 31.01
C GLY A 337 16.49 35.34 30.66
N TYR A 338 15.92 34.15 30.45
CA TYR A 338 14.49 33.91 30.26
C TYR A 338 13.84 33.50 31.57
N THR A 339 13.90 34.37 32.59
CA THR A 339 13.27 34.11 33.90
C THR A 339 11.76 33.90 33.80
N ALA A 340 11.14 33.31 34.83
CA ALA A 340 9.69 33.13 34.89
C ALA A 340 8.90 34.43 34.58
N ASN A 341 9.32 35.55 35.17
CA ASN A 341 8.70 36.87 34.93
C ASN A 341 8.87 37.32 33.48
N LYS A 342 10.07 37.13 32.89
CA LYS A 342 10.27 37.48 31.48
C LYS A 342 9.38 36.63 30.59
N ARG A 343 9.33 35.30 30.77
CA ARG A 343 8.47 34.40 29.99
C ARG A 343 6.99 34.75 30.11
N ALA A 344 6.55 35.14 31.31
CA ALA A 344 5.18 35.62 31.52
C ALA A 344 4.89 36.93 30.77
N ALA A 345 5.86 37.83 30.59
CA ALA A 345 5.66 39.09 29.87
C ALA A 345 5.67 38.95 28.32
N MET A 346 5.93 37.76 27.76
CA MET A 346 6.12 37.54 26.32
C MET A 346 4.81 37.39 25.51
N SER A 347 3.85 38.29 25.66
CA SER A 347 2.57 38.26 24.93
C SER A 347 2.69 38.50 23.41
N GLY A 348 3.76 39.16 22.96
CA GLY A 348 4.06 39.42 21.55
C GLY A 348 4.79 38.27 20.83
N TYR A 349 5.05 37.16 21.51
CA TYR A 349 5.77 36.00 20.96
C TYR A 349 4.86 34.78 20.85
N LYS A 350 5.18 33.91 19.89
CA LYS A 350 4.64 32.56 19.75
C LYS A 350 5.70 31.53 20.14
N LEU A 351 5.23 30.35 20.51
CA LEU A 351 6.06 29.20 20.86
C LEU A 351 6.01 28.17 19.73
N GLY A 352 7.14 27.92 19.09
CA GLY A 352 7.35 26.74 18.27
C GLY A 352 7.94 25.64 19.13
N ILE A 353 7.39 24.44 19.06
CA ILE A 353 7.82 23.30 19.88
C ILE A 353 7.61 22.00 19.10
N GLN A 354 8.52 21.05 19.25
CA GLN A 354 8.32 19.64 18.95
C GLN A 354 9.07 18.82 20.00
N ILE A 355 8.34 17.96 20.71
CA ILE A 355 8.92 17.06 21.70
C ILE A 355 8.52 15.62 21.37
N VAL A 356 9.52 14.84 20.99
CA VAL A 356 9.45 13.40 20.82
C VAL A 356 10.27 12.79 21.96
N ASN A 357 9.59 12.29 23.00
CA ASN A 357 10.25 11.91 24.24
C ASN A 357 10.18 10.39 24.46
N ASN A 358 11.22 9.68 24.01
CA ASN A 358 11.42 8.24 24.22
C ASN A 358 10.24 7.38 23.71
N ILE A 359 9.75 7.72 22.52
CA ILE A 359 8.60 7.04 21.91
C ILE A 359 9.12 5.78 21.18
N PRO A 360 8.56 4.58 21.44
CA PRO A 360 8.90 3.38 20.66
C PRO A 360 8.66 3.61 19.16
N GLY A 361 9.59 3.18 18.32
CA GLY A 361 9.47 3.29 16.87
C GLY A 361 10.42 2.34 16.18
N TYR A 362 10.66 2.57 14.89
CA TYR A 362 11.53 1.74 14.06
C TYR A 362 12.54 2.64 13.32
N SER A 363 13.76 2.15 13.13
CA SER A 363 14.78 2.84 12.34
C SER A 363 14.43 2.78 10.85
N SER A 364 14.59 3.89 10.14
CA SER A 364 14.41 3.96 8.68
C SER A 364 15.43 3.12 7.92
N GLU A 365 16.65 2.95 8.46
CA GLU A 365 17.75 2.27 7.78
C GLU A 365 17.61 0.74 7.77
N ASN A 366 17.10 0.17 8.85
CA ASN A 366 17.15 -1.28 9.06
C ASN A 366 15.88 -1.89 9.68
N ASP A 367 14.81 -1.10 9.84
CA ASP A 367 13.52 -1.50 10.43
C ASP A 367 13.66 -2.18 11.81
N LYS A 368 14.74 -1.88 12.55
CA LYS A 368 14.92 -2.37 13.91
C LYS A 368 14.16 -1.49 14.90
N PRO A 369 13.57 -2.09 15.94
CA PRO A 369 12.97 -1.33 17.04
C PRO A 369 13.96 -0.33 17.63
N THR A 370 13.52 0.91 17.82
CA THR A 370 14.31 1.99 18.41
C THR A 370 13.43 2.88 19.31
N ARG A 371 14.04 3.89 19.93
CA ARG A 371 13.35 4.93 20.70
C ARG A 371 13.59 6.27 20.03
N TRP A 372 12.53 6.84 19.47
CA TRP A 372 12.52 8.15 18.84
C TRP A 372 12.63 9.26 19.88
N LYS A 373 13.46 10.25 19.54
CA LYS A 373 13.86 11.35 20.43
C LYS A 373 14.08 12.63 19.62
N GLY A 374 13.40 13.69 20.03
CA GLY A 374 13.40 15.01 19.40
C GLY A 374 13.07 16.03 20.48
N TYR A 375 13.90 17.05 20.63
CA TYR A 375 13.78 18.00 21.73
C TYR A 375 14.05 19.42 21.27
N VAL A 376 13.02 20.07 20.72
CA VAL A 376 13.18 21.43 20.24
C VAL A 376 12.03 22.31 20.68
N PHE A 377 12.37 23.54 21.06
CA PHE A 377 11.42 24.64 21.13
C PHE A 377 12.15 25.95 20.84
N ILE A 378 11.43 26.89 20.24
CA ILE A 378 11.89 28.19 19.81
C ILE A 378 10.81 29.24 20.12
N LEU A 379 11.23 30.50 20.28
CA LEU A 379 10.32 31.64 20.38
C LEU A 379 10.47 32.49 19.13
N GLY A 380 9.39 33.10 18.66
CA GLY A 380 9.42 34.04 17.54
C GLY A 380 8.26 35.02 17.62
N ARG A 381 8.43 36.22 17.09
CA ARG A 381 7.34 37.20 16.94
C ARG A 381 6.68 37.00 15.59
N VAL A 382 5.37 37.15 15.54
CA VAL A 382 4.66 37.14 14.24
C VAL A 382 4.89 38.51 13.58
N ASP A 383 5.28 38.50 12.31
CA ASP A 383 5.39 39.72 11.51
C ASP A 383 4.03 40.44 11.51
N LYS A 384 4.05 41.77 11.67
CA LYS A 384 2.82 42.58 11.64
C LYS A 384 2.30 42.78 10.23
#